data_AF-A0A7U9N6K7-F1
#
_entry.id   AF-A0A7U9N6K7-F1
#
_cell.length_a   1.000
_cell.length_b   1.000
_cell.length_c   1.000
_cell.angle_alpha   90.00
_cell.angle_beta   90.00
_cell.angle_gamma   90.00
#
_symmetry.space_group_name_H-M   'P 1'
#
loop_
_entity.id
_entity.type
_entity.pdbx_description
1 polymer ?
#
loop_
_entity_poly.entity_id
_entity_poly.type
_entity_poly.pdbx_seq_one_letter_code
_entity_poly.pdbx_strand_id
1 'polypeptide(L)' 'MITTARQLKDLIRNLSKKKSADAQILMWNYMMERFLERIFLSEYKDQFILKGGMLVAAIKQLVTKGM' A
#
# COMPACT_ATOMS: atom_id res chain seq x y z
N MET A 1 11.93 6.53 12.39
CA MET A 1 10.72 5.80 12.79
C MET A 1 9.51 6.70 12.53
N ILE A 2 8.49 6.23 11.79
CA ILE A 2 7.25 6.98 11.58
C ILE A 2 6.32 6.61 12.72
N THR A 3 5.99 7.57 13.59
CA THR A 3 5.17 7.32 14.78
C THR A 3 3.84 8.06 14.74
N THR A 4 3.68 9.01 13.81
CA THR A 4 2.46 9.82 13.66
C THR A 4 1.92 9.78 12.23
N ALA A 5 0.60 9.94 12.10
CA ALA A 5 -0.05 10.06 10.79
C ALA A 5 0.47 11.25 9.97
N ARG A 6 0.88 12.34 10.65
CA ARG A 6 1.46 13.52 9.99
C ARG A 6 2.79 13.20 9.31
N GLN A 7 3.71 12.54 10.02
CA GLN A 7 5.00 12.12 9.46
C GLN A 7 4.81 11.23 8.22
N LEU A 8 3.84 10.32 8.26
CA LEU A 8 3.51 9.46 7.10
C LEU A 8 3.01 10.29 5.91
N LYS A 9 2.07 11.21 6.14
CA LYS A 9 1.52 12.08 5.09
C LYS A 9 2.59 12.98 4.48
N ASP A 10 3.49 13.54 5.30
CA ASP A 10 4.60 14.36 4.83
C ASP A 10 5.60 13.55 4.01
N LEU A 11 5.92 12.32 4.43
CA LEU A 11 6.76 11.42 3.66
C LEU A 11 6.15 11.11 2.27
N ILE A 12 4.86 10.77 2.22
CA ILE A 12 4.16 10.46 0.97
C ILE A 12 4.13 11.68 0.04
N ARG A 13 3.87 12.87 0.57
CA ARG A 13 3.90 14.12 -0.21
C ARG A 13 5.28 14.40 -0.80
N ASN A 14 6.35 14.15 -0.04
CA ASN A 14 7.72 14.32 -0.53
C ASN A 14 8.08 13.29 -1.60
N LEU A 15 7.66 12.04 -1.42
CA LEU A 15 7.84 10.96 -2.39
C LEU A 15 7.08 11.22 -3.70
N SER A 16 5.84 11.71 -3.61
CA SER A 16 5.01 12.11 -4.75
C SER A 16 5.74 13.11 -5.65
N LYS A 17 6.32 14.15 -5.05
CA LYS A 17 7.12 15.15 -5.78
C LYS A 17 8.35 14.54 -6.45
N LYS A 18 9.07 13.65 -5.74
CA LYS A 18 10.29 13.02 -6.26
C LYS A 18 10.03 12.07 -7.42
N LYS A 19 8.89 11.39 -7.41
CA LYS A 19 8.53 10.35 -8.40
C LYS A 19 7.55 10.84 -9.48
N SER A 20 7.18 12.11 -9.48
CA SER A 20 6.11 12.66 -10.33
C SER A 20 4.84 11.79 -10.31
N ALA A 21 4.53 11.25 -9.12
CA ALA A 21 3.43 10.31 -8.92
C ALA A 21 2.38 10.95 -8.02
N ASP A 22 1.11 10.59 -8.21
CA ASP A 22 0.02 11.13 -7.40
C ASP A 22 0.14 10.70 -5.91
N ALA A 23 0.03 11.66 -5.00
CA ALA A 23 0.20 11.43 -3.57
C ALA A 23 -0.92 10.56 -2.96
N GLN A 24 -2.14 10.65 -3.50
CA GLN A 24 -3.25 9.81 -3.06
C GLN A 24 -3.01 8.36 -3.50
N ILE A 25 -2.58 8.14 -4.75
CA ILE A 25 -2.23 6.80 -5.23
C ILE A 25 -1.13 6.18 -4.37
N LEU A 26 -0.09 6.94 -4.03
CA LEU A 26 0.98 6.47 -3.14
C LEU A 26 0.47 6.11 -1.74
N MET A 27 -0.43 6.90 -1.17
CA MET A 27 -1.06 6.60 0.13
C MET A 27 -1.91 5.32 0.04
N TRP A 28 -2.74 5.19 -0.99
CA TRP A 28 -3.58 4.01 -1.20
C TRP A 28 -2.74 2.74 -1.34
N ASN A 29 -1.71 2.80 -2.18
CA ASN A 29 -0.75 1.72 -2.38
C ASN A 29 -0.05 1.31 -1.09
N TYR A 30 0.40 2.28 -0.29
CA TYR A 30 1.01 2.01 1.02
C TYR A 30 0.02 1.35 1.98
N MET A 31 -1.19 1.92 2.12
CA MET A 31 -2.21 1.38 3.03
C MET A 31 -2.60 -0.05 2.66
N MET A 32 -2.75 -0.32 1.36
CA MET A 32 -3.08 -1.64 0.85
C MET A 32 -2.00 -2.67 1.15
N GLU A 33 -0.74 -2.34 0.91
CA GLU A 33 0.38 -3.24 1.24
C GLU A 33 0.43 -3.54 2.74
N ARG A 34 0.33 -2.52 3.59
CA ARG A 34 0.35 -2.71 5.04
C ARG A 34 -0.85 -3.49 5.56
N PHE A 35 -2.02 -3.33 4.93
CA PHE A 35 -3.21 -4.10 5.27
C PHE A 35 -3.04 -5.59 4.91
N LEU A 36 -2.65 -5.88 3.68
CA LEU A 36 -2.45 -7.26 3.21
C LEU A 36 -1.36 -7.99 4.01
N GLU A 37 -0.26 -7.30 4.32
CA GLU A 37 0.81 -7.85 5.16
C GLU A 37 0.32 -8.19 6.57
N ARG A 38 -0.50 -7.34 7.18
CA ARG A 38 -1.09 -7.61 8.51
C ARG A 38 -2.04 -8.80 8.48
N ILE A 39 -2.88 -8.92 7.45
CA ILE A 39 -3.76 -10.08 7.28
C ILE A 39 -2.94 -11.36 7.15
N PHE A 40 -1.90 -11.35 6.31
CA PHE A 40 -1.02 -12.50 6.09
C PHE A 40 -0.30 -12.95 7.37
N LEU A 41 0.15 -12.01 8.21
CA LEU A 41 0.81 -12.30 9.48
C LEU A 41 -0.15 -12.63 10.63
N SER A 42 -1.45 -12.46 10.44
CA SER A 42 -2.46 -12.70 11.47
C SER A 42 -2.96 -14.15 11.47
N GLU A 43 -3.62 -14.54 12.56
CA GLU A 43 -4.38 -15.80 12.66
C GLU A 43 -5.51 -15.91 11.61
N TYR A 44 -5.93 -14.79 11.01
CA TYR A 44 -7.02 -14.71 10.04
C TYR A 44 -6.57 -14.90 8.59
N LYS A 45 -5.29 -15.22 8.33
CA LYS A 45 -4.74 -15.31 6.96
C LYS A 45 -5.54 -16.25 6.05
N ASP A 46 -6.08 -17.34 6.61
CA ASP A 46 -6.86 -18.34 5.86
C ASP A 46 -8.37 -18.06 5.87
N GLN A 47 -8.80 -17.00 6.57
CA GLN A 47 -10.19 -16.55 6.67
C GLN A 47 -10.48 -15.34 5.77
N PHE A 48 -9.47 -14.85 5.05
CA PHE A 48 -9.58 -13.67 4.20
C PHE A 48 -9.32 -14.02 2.73
N ILE A 49 -10.26 -13.68 1.85
CA ILE A 49 -10.08 -13.85 0.40
C ILE A 49 -10.04 -12.49 -0.28
N LEU A 50 -8.90 -12.16 -0.90
CA LEU A 50 -8.76 -10.99 -1.76
C LEU A 50 -9.46 -11.23 -3.11
N LYS A 51 -10.35 -10.34 -3.51
CA LYS A 51 -11.15 -10.46 -4.74
C LYS A 51 -11.34 -9.10 -5.43
N GLY A 52 -12.04 -9.10 -6.56
CA GLY A 52 -12.53 -7.89 -7.25
C GLY A 52 -11.44 -6.90 -7.62
N GLY A 53 -11.76 -5.60 -7.57
CA GLY A 53 -10.82 -4.53 -7.90
C GLY A 53 -9.59 -4.46 -6.98
N MET A 54 -9.72 -4.93 -5.75
CA MET A 54 -8.61 -4.99 -4.79
C MET A 54 -7.57 -6.04 -5.19
N LEU A 55 -8.03 -7.19 -5.70
CA LEU A 55 -7.15 -8.21 -6.28
C LEU A 55 -6.41 -7.67 -7.51
N VAL A 56 -7.13 -7.00 -8.41
CA VAL A 56 -6.54 -6.41 -9.62
C VAL A 56 -5.49 -5.36 -9.27
N ALA A 57 -5.79 -4.47 -8.31
CA ALA A 57 -4.85 -3.45 -7.85
C ALA A 57 -3.60 -4.05 -7.21
N ALA A 58 -3.75 -5.06 -6.34
CA ALA A 58 -2.64 -5.74 -5.70
C ALA A 58 -1.72 -6.44 -6.72
N ILE A 59 -2.29 -7.13 -7.71
CA ILE A 59 -1.52 -7.78 -8.79
C ILE A 59 -0.78 -6.73 -9.62
N LYS A 60 -1.45 -5.64 -10.03
CA LYS A 60 -0.82 -4.56 -10.81
C LYS A 60 0.39 -3.99 -10.06
N GLN A 61 0.25 -3.78 -8.75
CA GLN A 61 1.31 -3.24 -7.91
C GLN A 61 2.51 -4.20 -7.79
N LEU A 62 2.28 -5.51 -7.65
CA LEU A 62 3.33 -6.53 -7.66
C LEU A 62 4.11 -6.54 -8.98
N VAL A 63 3.40 -6.51 -10.11
CA VAL A 63 4.02 -6.48 -11.44
C VAL A 63 4.88 -5.23 -11.61
N THR A 64 4.40 -4.06 -11.18
CA THR A 64 5.15 -2.79 -11.29
C THR A 64 6.34 -2.67 -10.32
N LYS A 65 6.46 -3.53 -9.29
CA LYS A 65 7.61 -3.54 -8.38
C LYS A 65 8.76 -4.42 -8.86
N GLY A 66 8.49 -5.35 -9.80
CA GLY A 66 9.49 -6.24 -10.40
C GLY A 66 10.18 -5.69 -11.65
N MET A 67 9.76 -4.50 -12.11
CA MET A 67 10.40 -3.69 -13.15
C MET A 67 10.99 -2.43 -12.53
#